data_AF-C5LBL2-F1
#
_entry.id   AF-C5LBL2-F1
#
_cell.length_a   1.000
_cell.length_b   1.000
_cell.length_c   1.000
_cell.angle_alpha   90.00
_cell.angle_beta   90.00
_cell.angle_gamma   90.00
#
_symmetry.space_group_name_H-M   'P 1'
#
loop_
_entity.id
_entity.type
_entity.pdbx_description
1 polymer ?
#
loop_
_entity_poly.entity_id
_entity_poly.type
_entity_poly.pdbx_seq_one_letter_code
_entity_poly.pdbx_strand_id
1 'polypeptide(L)'
;MAPNVSSSPSRRRASSAISSVESKMNGLCKDAGLRDFELRQVPGDFYDQSLEWRKNVLEIPSTDQLCKTLIMENVKLNHVDEEAAKKRLRYVAVVVQYGQRLHKEKLGFAVRRIETERMGLPAAGRKAFNMRMVEPEVSQKLSGFTHNAVTCIGMTTKMPIIISDRIIDDLPYEDFWLGGGHIDLKLRVCKDEFLSVFDPIVADITI
;
A
#
# COMPACT_ATOMS: atom_id res chain seq x y z
N MET A 1 -11.15 49.44 1.70
CA MET A 1 -9.83 48.79 1.86
C MET A 1 -10.06 47.28 1.78
N ALA A 2 -9.67 46.66 0.68
CA ALA A 2 -9.73 45.20 0.53
C ALA A 2 -8.49 44.57 1.18
N PRO A 3 -8.60 43.44 1.89
CA PRO A 3 -7.43 42.78 2.46
C PRO A 3 -6.66 42.07 1.35
N ASN A 4 -5.37 42.35 1.32
CA ASN A 4 -4.41 41.83 0.36
C ASN A 4 -4.11 40.36 0.70
N VAL A 5 -4.61 39.41 -0.10
CA VAL A 5 -4.30 37.98 0.05
C VAL A 5 -2.92 37.71 -0.53
N SER A 6 -1.90 37.95 0.29
CA SER A 6 -0.53 37.49 0.02
C SER A 6 -0.44 35.98 0.27
N SER A 7 -0.75 35.18 -0.76
CA SER A 7 -0.46 33.75 -0.73
C SER A 7 1.04 33.53 -0.93
N SER A 8 1.73 33.01 0.08
CA SER A 8 3.17 32.76 0.06
C SER A 8 3.59 31.84 -1.12
N PRO A 9 4.73 32.09 -1.80
CA PRO A 9 5.18 31.31 -2.96
C PRO A 9 5.38 29.81 -2.70
N SER A 10 5.69 29.42 -1.45
CA SER A 10 5.90 28.01 -1.06
C SER A 10 4.59 27.21 -1.07
N ARG A 11 3.48 27.80 -0.63
CA ARG A 11 2.15 27.15 -0.64
C ARG A 11 1.64 26.88 -2.04
N ARG A 12 1.87 27.78 -2.99
CA ARG A 12 1.47 27.60 -4.40
C ARG A 12 2.24 26.46 -5.09
N ARG A 13 3.55 26.32 -4.80
CA ARG A 13 4.38 25.23 -5.36
C ARG A 13 4.01 23.86 -4.82
N ALA A 14 3.75 23.75 -3.51
CA ALA A 14 3.29 22.50 -2.89
C ALA A 14 1.92 22.06 -3.46
N SER A 15 0.97 23.00 -3.59
CA SER A 15 -0.33 22.75 -4.22
C SER A 15 -0.22 22.28 -5.68
N SER A 16 0.69 22.87 -6.48
CA SER A 16 0.92 22.44 -7.87
C SER A 16 1.55 21.05 -7.98
N ALA A 17 2.41 20.67 -7.03
CA ALA A 17 3.06 19.35 -7.02
C ALA A 17 2.09 18.24 -6.60
N ILE A 18 1.22 18.48 -5.61
CA ILE A 18 0.18 17.50 -5.24
C ILE A 18 -0.79 17.29 -6.40
N SER A 19 -1.20 18.37 -7.08
CA SER A 19 -2.10 18.30 -8.23
C SER A 19 -1.54 17.47 -9.39
N SER A 20 -0.22 17.52 -9.63
CA SER A 20 0.40 16.69 -10.69
C SER A 20 0.48 15.21 -10.29
N VAL A 21 0.75 14.91 -9.02
CA VAL A 21 0.71 13.54 -8.49
C VAL A 21 -0.71 12.99 -8.53
N GLU A 22 -1.70 13.79 -8.13
CA GLU A 22 -3.12 13.42 -8.17
C GLU A 22 -3.57 13.07 -9.60
N SER A 23 -3.24 13.91 -10.57
CA SER A 23 -3.53 13.64 -11.99
C SER A 23 -2.86 12.35 -12.48
N LYS A 24 -1.58 12.14 -12.12
CA LYS A 24 -0.86 10.90 -12.45
C LYS A 24 -1.53 9.68 -11.82
N MET A 25 -1.91 9.74 -10.54
CA MET A 25 -2.53 8.62 -9.84
C MET A 25 -3.93 8.32 -10.35
N ASN A 26 -4.69 9.34 -10.73
CA ASN A 26 -5.98 9.17 -11.39
C ASN A 26 -5.83 8.42 -12.73
N GLY A 27 -4.80 8.74 -13.53
CA GLY A 27 -4.45 7.99 -14.73
C GLY A 27 -4.09 6.53 -14.41
N LEU A 28 -3.19 6.30 -13.46
CA LEU A 28 -2.75 4.96 -13.06
C LEU A 28 -3.90 4.07 -12.52
N CYS A 29 -4.85 4.64 -11.78
CA CYS A 29 -6.01 3.89 -11.30
C CYS A 29 -6.93 3.47 -12.46
N LYS A 30 -7.19 4.38 -13.41
CA LYS A 30 -7.98 4.10 -14.60
C LYS A 30 -7.31 3.09 -15.52
N ASP A 31 -6.00 3.23 -15.74
CA ASP A 31 -5.21 2.32 -16.56
C ASP A 31 -5.13 0.91 -15.94
N ALA A 32 -5.18 0.82 -14.61
CA ALA A 32 -5.31 -0.46 -13.91
C ALA A 32 -6.70 -1.08 -14.07
N GLY A 33 -7.73 -0.30 -14.42
CA GLY A 33 -9.11 -0.77 -14.57
C GLY A 33 -10.03 -0.44 -13.40
N LEU A 34 -9.59 0.39 -12.44
CA LEU A 34 -10.47 0.89 -11.38
C LEU A 34 -11.45 1.94 -11.93
N ARG A 35 -12.70 1.87 -11.48
CA ARG A 35 -13.81 2.76 -11.83
C ARG A 35 -14.39 3.46 -10.61
N ASP A 36 -14.31 2.83 -9.44
CA ASP A 36 -14.75 3.37 -8.15
C ASP A 36 -13.55 3.60 -7.22
N PHE A 37 -12.95 4.78 -7.36
CA PHE A 37 -11.88 5.26 -6.51
C PHE A 37 -12.00 6.77 -6.29
N GLU A 38 -11.39 7.27 -5.21
CA GLU A 38 -11.31 8.69 -4.92
C GLU A 38 -9.91 9.06 -4.45
N LEU A 39 -9.39 10.18 -4.98
CA LEU A 39 -8.20 10.81 -4.45
C LEU A 39 -8.62 12.02 -3.60
N ARG A 40 -8.11 12.09 -2.37
CA ARG A 40 -8.40 13.18 -1.43
C ARG A 40 -7.13 13.77 -0.87
N GLN A 41 -6.93 15.06 -1.10
CA GLN A 41 -5.85 15.81 -0.45
C GLN A 41 -6.16 15.94 1.04
N VAL A 42 -5.14 15.77 1.87
CA VAL A 42 -5.25 15.87 3.33
C VAL A 42 -4.31 16.95 3.88
N PRO A 43 -4.54 17.46 5.10
CA PRO A 43 -3.64 18.45 5.69
C PRO A 43 -2.21 17.92 5.87
N GLY A 44 -1.22 18.82 5.83
CA GLY A 44 0.20 18.44 5.88
C GLY A 44 0.66 17.79 7.20
N ASP A 45 -0.11 17.96 8.28
CA ASP A 45 0.11 17.32 9.58
C ASP A 45 -0.62 15.98 9.71
N PHE A 46 -1.21 15.43 8.64
CA PHE A 46 -2.05 14.23 8.70
C PHE A 46 -1.37 13.05 9.39
N TYR A 47 -0.08 12.85 9.16
CA TYR A 47 0.68 11.75 9.77
C TYR A 47 1.18 12.02 11.18
N ASP A 48 1.09 13.25 11.66
CA ASP A 48 1.43 13.65 13.03
C ASP A 48 0.22 13.50 13.96
N GLN A 49 -1.00 13.45 13.39
CA GLN A 49 -2.26 13.34 14.12
C GLN A 49 -2.66 11.88 14.42
N SER A 50 -3.59 11.69 15.36
CA SER A 50 -4.13 10.38 15.74
C SER A 50 -4.95 9.73 14.62
N LEU A 51 -5.16 8.41 14.69
CA LEU A 51 -6.02 7.71 13.72
C LEU A 51 -7.47 8.23 13.74
N GLU A 52 -8.01 8.55 14.91
CA GLU A 52 -9.36 9.14 15.03
C GLU A 52 -9.45 10.50 14.34
N TRP A 53 -8.42 11.34 14.45
CA TRP A 53 -8.39 12.61 13.73
C TRP A 53 -8.35 12.40 12.21
N ARG A 54 -7.50 11.47 11.74
CA ARG A 54 -7.38 11.12 10.32
C ARG A 54 -8.69 10.58 9.75
N LYS A 55 -9.39 9.77 10.53
CA LYS A 55 -10.73 9.25 10.24
C LYS A 55 -11.70 10.41 10.00
N ASN A 56 -11.72 11.39 10.89
CA ASN A 56 -12.59 12.56 10.77
C ASN A 56 -12.24 13.42 9.54
N VAL A 57 -10.96 13.59 9.22
CA VAL A 57 -10.52 14.33 8.01
C VAL A 57 -10.95 13.65 6.72
N LEU A 58 -10.94 12.32 6.70
CA LEU A 58 -11.42 11.53 5.56
C LEU A 58 -12.93 11.27 5.61
N GLU A 59 -13.63 11.80 6.63
CA GLU A 59 -15.07 11.65 6.82
C GLU A 59 -15.55 10.19 6.79
N ILE A 60 -14.71 9.27 7.26
CA ILE A 60 -14.99 7.84 7.29
C ILE A 60 -15.54 7.40 8.66
N PRO A 61 -16.36 6.34 8.72
CA PRO A 61 -16.98 5.89 9.97
C PRO A 61 -16.03 5.13 10.91
N SER A 62 -15.00 4.43 10.41
CA SER A 62 -14.05 3.68 11.25
C SER A 62 -12.59 3.94 10.92
N THR A 63 -11.73 3.90 11.95
CA THR A 63 -10.26 3.88 11.75
C THR A 63 -9.78 2.61 11.07
N ASP A 64 -10.58 1.54 11.04
CA ASP A 64 -10.26 0.29 10.35
C ASP A 64 -10.26 0.44 8.81
N GLN A 65 -10.92 1.47 8.26
CA GLN A 65 -10.80 1.79 6.83
C GLN A 65 -9.44 2.44 6.50
N LEU A 66 -8.68 2.91 7.49
CA LEU A 66 -7.34 3.44 7.27
C LEU A 66 -6.37 2.27 7.10
N CYS A 67 -5.85 2.10 5.89
CA CYS A 67 -4.87 1.06 5.56
C CYS A 67 -3.53 1.64 5.09
N LYS A 68 -2.49 0.82 5.16
CA LYS A 68 -1.15 1.14 4.68
C LYS A 68 -0.62 0.03 3.79
N THR A 69 0.16 0.43 2.79
CA THR A 69 0.94 -0.50 1.97
C THR A 69 2.37 -0.56 2.51
N LEU A 70 2.87 -1.77 2.74
CA LEU A 70 4.24 -2.06 3.15
C LEU A 70 4.92 -2.89 2.07
N ILE A 71 6.18 -2.61 1.78
CA ILE A 71 6.99 -3.49 0.93
C ILE A 71 7.80 -4.41 1.83
N MET A 72 7.61 -5.72 1.65
CA MET A 72 8.24 -6.75 2.47
C MET A 72 9.20 -7.58 1.62
N GLU A 73 10.39 -7.86 2.16
CA GLU A 73 11.43 -8.69 1.56
C GLU A 73 11.58 -10.02 2.29
N ASN A 74 11.71 -11.11 1.54
CA ASN A 74 12.22 -12.37 2.06
C ASN A 74 13.75 -12.37 2.09
N VAL A 75 14.33 -11.94 3.22
CA VAL A 75 15.80 -11.79 3.35
C VAL A 75 16.55 -13.12 3.32
N LYS A 76 15.86 -14.27 3.39
CA LYS A 76 16.51 -15.59 3.20
C LYS A 76 17.07 -15.75 1.78
N LEU A 77 16.51 -15.05 0.80
CA LEU A 77 17.00 -15.09 -0.58
C LEU A 77 18.35 -14.37 -0.76
N ASN A 78 18.86 -13.68 0.26
CA ASN A 78 20.22 -13.10 0.26
C ASN A 78 21.31 -14.13 0.58
N HIS A 79 20.92 -15.35 0.97
CA HIS A 79 21.82 -16.40 1.42
C HIS A 79 21.71 -17.68 0.58
N VAL A 80 21.11 -17.59 -0.60
CA VAL A 80 20.99 -18.68 -1.56
C VAL A 80 21.61 -18.26 -2.88
N ASP A 81 21.81 -19.24 -3.76
CA ASP A 81 22.27 -18.97 -5.13
C ASP A 81 21.31 -18.01 -5.88
N GLU A 82 21.88 -17.08 -6.65
CA GLU A 82 21.13 -16.00 -7.29
C GLU A 82 20.14 -16.54 -8.35
N GLU A 83 20.47 -17.61 -9.06
CA GLU A 83 19.54 -18.23 -10.02
C GLU A 83 18.39 -18.96 -9.32
N ALA A 84 18.62 -19.47 -8.11
CA ALA A 84 17.55 -19.99 -7.26
C ALA A 84 16.69 -18.86 -6.67
N ALA A 85 17.31 -17.73 -6.28
CA ALA A 85 16.61 -16.57 -5.72
C ALA A 85 15.65 -15.93 -6.74
N LYS A 86 16.08 -15.77 -8.00
CA LYS A 86 15.27 -15.20 -9.10
C LYS A 86 13.98 -15.96 -9.37
N LYS A 87 13.92 -17.24 -9.03
CA LYS A 87 12.73 -18.09 -9.20
C LYS A 87 11.71 -17.89 -8.09
N ARG A 88 12.06 -17.17 -7.01
CA ARG A 88 11.26 -17.03 -5.79
C ARG A 88 10.82 -15.58 -5.58
N LEU A 89 9.82 -15.40 -4.72
CA LEU A 89 9.29 -14.08 -4.40
C LEU A 89 10.17 -13.38 -3.37
N ARG A 90 11.05 -12.51 -3.88
CA ARG A 90 11.89 -11.65 -3.04
C ARG A 90 11.08 -10.55 -2.38
N TYR A 91 10.24 -9.86 -3.13
CA TYR A 91 9.47 -8.71 -2.65
C TYR A 91 7.97 -8.93 -2.84
N VAL A 92 7.17 -8.48 -1.88
CA VAL A 92 5.71 -8.44 -1.95
C VAL A 92 5.20 -7.10 -1.41
N ALA A 93 4.11 -6.61 -1.99
CA ALA A 93 3.35 -5.48 -1.43
C ALA A 93 2.30 -6.02 -0.47
N VAL A 94 2.22 -5.44 0.71
CA VAL A 94 1.35 -5.93 1.79
C VAL A 94 0.43 -4.82 2.26
N VAL A 95 -0.87 -5.07 2.22
CA VAL A 95 -1.92 -4.13 2.62
C VAL A 95 -2.54 -4.57 3.94
N VAL A 96 -2.47 -3.70 4.96
CA VAL A 96 -3.00 -3.95 6.32
C VAL A 96 -3.63 -2.68 6.89
N GLN A 97 -4.59 -2.80 7.81
CA GLN A 97 -5.10 -1.66 8.57
C GLN A 97 -4.00 -0.99 9.43
N TYR A 98 -4.11 0.32 9.67
CA TYR A 98 -3.18 1.06 10.53
C TYR A 98 -3.19 0.57 11.98
N GLY A 99 -4.36 0.19 12.51
CA GLY A 99 -4.52 -0.30 13.86
C GLY A 99 -3.97 -1.72 14.10
N GLN A 100 -3.66 -2.44 13.02
CA GLN A 100 -3.26 -3.84 13.07
C GLN A 100 -1.74 -3.99 12.97
N ARG A 101 -1.20 -5.05 13.59
CA ARG A 101 0.23 -5.39 13.48
C ARG A 101 0.43 -6.55 12.53
N LEU A 102 1.40 -6.43 11.64
CA LEU A 102 1.74 -7.49 10.68
C LEU A 102 2.38 -8.70 11.38
N HIS A 103 1.84 -9.89 11.13
CA HIS A 103 2.37 -11.17 11.59
C HIS A 103 3.32 -11.77 10.54
N LYS A 104 4.63 -11.51 10.68
CA LYS A 104 5.67 -11.89 9.71
C LYS A 104 5.72 -13.37 9.33
N GLU A 105 5.46 -14.26 10.28
CA GLU A 105 5.44 -15.70 9.98
C GLU A 105 4.26 -16.12 9.11
N LYS A 106 3.03 -15.68 9.45
CA LYS A 106 1.86 -15.90 8.61
C LYS A 106 2.02 -15.30 7.23
N LEU A 107 2.64 -14.12 7.12
CA LEU A 107 3.03 -13.56 5.83
C LEU A 107 3.99 -14.48 5.06
N GLY A 108 4.96 -15.10 5.72
CA GLY A 108 5.84 -16.10 5.11
C GLY A 108 5.08 -17.31 4.57
N PHE A 109 4.03 -17.77 5.28
CA PHE A 109 3.14 -18.82 4.78
C PHE A 109 2.31 -18.36 3.58
N ALA A 110 1.83 -17.10 3.57
CA ALA A 110 1.15 -16.53 2.41
C ALA A 110 2.07 -16.46 1.18
N VAL A 111 3.32 -16.02 1.34
CA VAL A 111 4.31 -16.01 0.24
C VAL A 111 4.58 -17.43 -0.26
N ARG A 112 4.79 -18.39 0.65
CA ARG A 112 4.95 -19.81 0.29
C ARG A 112 3.76 -20.32 -0.53
N ARG A 113 2.54 -19.93 -0.15
CA ARG A 113 1.30 -20.30 -0.85
C ARG A 113 1.29 -19.76 -2.29
N ILE A 114 1.67 -18.50 -2.49
CA ILE A 114 1.79 -17.92 -3.84
C ILE A 114 2.78 -18.71 -4.69
N GLU A 115 3.96 -18.97 -4.14
CA GLU A 115 5.01 -19.71 -4.82
C GLU A 115 4.53 -21.10 -5.25
N THR A 116 3.78 -21.81 -4.42
CA THR A 116 3.29 -23.16 -4.74
C THR A 116 2.08 -23.15 -5.67
N GLU A 117 1.07 -22.33 -5.37
CA GLU A 117 -0.25 -22.41 -6.02
C GLU A 117 -0.34 -21.56 -7.28
N ARG A 118 0.29 -20.37 -7.30
CA ARG A 118 0.25 -19.47 -8.47
C ARG A 118 1.48 -19.58 -9.36
N MET A 119 2.64 -19.95 -8.82
CA MET A 119 3.89 -20.07 -9.58
C MET A 119 4.32 -21.52 -9.86
N GLY A 120 3.66 -22.52 -9.25
CA GLY A 120 3.96 -23.94 -9.47
C GLY A 120 5.31 -24.40 -8.91
N LEU A 121 5.89 -23.68 -7.94
CA LEU A 121 7.17 -24.01 -7.35
C LEU A 121 7.03 -25.11 -6.29
N PRO A 122 8.05 -25.97 -6.12
CA PRO A 122 8.09 -26.90 -5.00
C PRO A 122 8.03 -26.18 -3.66
N ALA A 123 7.20 -26.71 -2.77
CA ALA A 123 6.95 -26.11 -1.48
C ALA A 123 8.22 -26.09 -0.62
N ALA A 124 8.76 -24.90 -0.36
CA ALA A 124 9.92 -24.74 0.52
C ALA A 124 9.54 -24.95 1.99
N GLY A 125 10.53 -25.34 2.80
CA GLY A 125 10.36 -25.44 4.25
C GLY A 125 10.16 -24.08 4.91
N ARG A 126 9.52 -24.05 6.08
CA ARG A 126 9.23 -22.81 6.86
C ARG A 126 10.45 -21.90 7.05
N LYS A 127 11.65 -22.48 7.25
CA LYS A 127 12.90 -21.72 7.46
C LYS A 127 13.38 -20.95 6.21
N ALA A 128 12.80 -21.20 5.05
CA ALA A 128 13.10 -20.48 3.81
C ALA A 128 12.45 -19.08 3.73
N PHE A 129 11.61 -18.72 4.72
CA PHE A 129 10.91 -17.44 4.74
C PHE A 129 11.30 -16.63 5.98
N ASN A 130 11.79 -15.41 5.76
CA ASN A 130 12.02 -14.41 6.79
C ASN A 130 11.62 -13.04 6.24
N MET A 131 10.37 -12.65 6.47
CA MET A 131 9.81 -11.42 5.92
C MET A 131 10.22 -10.22 6.76
N ARG A 132 10.90 -9.25 6.14
CA ARG A 132 11.29 -7.98 6.77
C ARG A 132 10.78 -6.82 5.95
N MET A 133 10.41 -5.73 6.61
CA MET A 133 10.10 -4.49 5.91
C MET A 133 11.40 -3.97 5.29
N VAL A 134 11.33 -3.53 4.04
CA VAL A 134 12.50 -2.94 3.37
C VAL A 134 12.79 -1.55 3.95
N GLU A 135 14.04 -1.13 3.82
CA GLU A 135 14.44 0.24 4.17
C GLU A 135 13.73 1.28 3.27
N PRO A 136 13.49 2.52 3.74
CA PRO A 136 12.73 3.53 3.00
C PRO A 136 13.25 3.79 1.59
N GLU A 137 14.57 3.84 1.39
CA GLU A 137 15.17 4.06 0.06
C GLU A 137 14.88 2.89 -0.90
N VAL A 138 14.92 1.65 -0.40
CA VAL A 138 14.57 0.46 -1.17
C VAL A 138 13.08 0.46 -1.49
N SER A 139 12.23 0.81 -0.52
CA SER A 139 10.78 0.98 -0.73
C SER A 139 10.51 2.01 -1.84
N GLN A 140 11.20 3.15 -1.82
CA GLN A 140 11.02 4.18 -2.83
C GLN A 140 11.47 3.73 -4.22
N LYS A 141 12.60 3.01 -4.32
CA LYS A 141 13.06 2.44 -5.61
C LYS A 141 12.06 1.43 -6.17
N LEU A 142 11.54 0.55 -5.33
CA LEU A 142 10.61 -0.51 -5.75
C LEU A 142 9.20 0.00 -6.06
N SER A 143 8.67 0.90 -5.21
CA SER A 143 7.30 1.39 -5.35
C SER A 143 7.20 2.66 -6.20
N GLY A 144 8.25 3.46 -6.30
CA GLY A 144 8.19 4.80 -6.90
C GLY A 144 7.60 5.88 -5.98
N PHE A 145 7.26 5.53 -4.74
CA PHE A 145 6.62 6.43 -3.77
C PHE A 145 7.49 6.62 -2.53
N THR A 146 7.45 7.82 -1.95
CA THR A 146 8.15 8.14 -0.71
C THR A 146 7.45 7.51 0.50
N HIS A 147 8.13 7.53 1.65
CA HIS A 147 7.55 7.11 2.92
C HIS A 147 6.19 7.79 3.16
N ASN A 148 5.22 7.03 3.70
CA ASN A 148 3.82 7.45 3.89
C ASN A 148 3.00 7.74 2.62
N ALA A 149 3.59 7.69 1.43
CA ALA A 149 2.87 7.88 0.17
C ALA A 149 2.56 6.56 -0.56
N VAL A 150 3.10 5.43 -0.08
CA VAL A 150 3.09 4.14 -0.77
C VAL A 150 1.68 3.61 -0.98
N THR A 151 1.42 3.20 -2.22
CA THR A 151 0.27 2.41 -2.65
C THR A 151 0.75 1.24 -3.50
N CYS A 152 -0.11 0.24 -3.67
CA CYS A 152 0.15 -0.91 -4.53
C CYS A 152 -0.22 -0.66 -6.01
N ILE A 153 -0.73 0.52 -6.35
CA ILE A 153 -1.11 0.91 -7.72
C ILE A 153 0.00 1.71 -8.38
N GLY A 154 0.37 1.32 -9.60
CA GLY A 154 1.37 2.06 -10.38
C GLY A 154 2.79 2.01 -9.82
N MET A 155 3.12 0.95 -9.08
CA MET A 155 4.48 0.73 -8.57
C MET A 155 5.49 0.56 -9.71
N THR A 156 6.72 1.05 -9.52
CA THR A 156 7.84 0.87 -10.46
C THR A 156 8.12 -0.60 -10.74
N THR A 157 8.15 -1.42 -9.69
CA THR A 157 8.36 -2.86 -9.78
C THR A 157 7.03 -3.58 -9.56
N LYS A 158 6.60 -4.40 -10.53
CA LYS A 158 5.46 -5.29 -10.36
C LYS A 158 5.78 -6.33 -9.29
N MET A 159 4.91 -6.46 -8.30
CA MET A 159 5.04 -7.45 -7.23
C MET A 159 3.66 -7.96 -6.81
N PRO A 160 3.54 -9.21 -6.34
CA PRO A 160 2.29 -9.71 -5.81
C PRO A 160 1.80 -8.87 -4.64
N ILE A 161 0.48 -8.67 -4.60
CA ILE A 161 -0.20 -7.98 -3.50
C ILE A 161 -0.76 -9.03 -2.55
N ILE A 162 -0.48 -8.87 -1.26
CA ILE A 162 -1.08 -9.63 -0.18
C ILE A 162 -1.89 -8.65 0.67
N ILE A 163 -3.18 -8.91 0.84
CA ILE A 163 -4.08 -8.08 1.65
C ILE A 163 -4.55 -8.87 2.87
N SER A 164 -4.65 -8.20 4.03
CA SER A 164 -5.22 -8.85 5.22
C SER A 164 -6.66 -9.26 4.96
N ASP A 165 -6.99 -10.49 5.31
CA ASP A 165 -8.36 -11.00 5.40
C ASP A 165 -9.28 -10.06 6.20
N ARG A 166 -8.81 -9.50 7.33
CA ARG A 166 -9.55 -8.52 8.14
C ARG A 166 -10.02 -7.27 7.37
N ILE A 167 -9.39 -6.90 6.26
CA ILE A 167 -9.86 -5.79 5.42
C ILE A 167 -11.03 -6.24 4.54
N ILE A 168 -11.00 -7.49 4.08
CA ILE A 168 -11.99 -8.04 3.16
C ILE A 168 -13.21 -8.55 3.93
N ASP A 169 -12.96 -9.41 4.92
CA ASP A 169 -13.95 -10.23 5.62
C ASP A 169 -14.56 -9.53 6.83
N ASP A 170 -13.77 -8.76 7.59
CA ASP A 170 -14.23 -8.16 8.86
C ASP A 170 -14.68 -6.70 8.73
N LEU A 171 -14.22 -5.99 7.70
CA LEU A 171 -14.54 -4.57 7.52
C LEU A 171 -15.98 -4.44 6.98
N PRO A 172 -16.93 -3.84 7.74
CA PRO A 172 -18.33 -3.75 7.34
C PRO A 172 -18.60 -2.61 6.33
N TYR A 173 -17.55 -2.13 5.67
CA TYR A 173 -17.58 -1.05 4.70
C TYR A 173 -17.02 -1.55 3.38
N GLU A 174 -17.56 -1.04 2.27
CA GLU A 174 -17.19 -1.44 0.91
C GLU A 174 -15.84 -0.90 0.47
N ASP A 175 -15.25 0.03 1.22
CA ASP A 175 -14.03 0.72 0.82
C ASP A 175 -12.98 0.77 1.94
N PHE A 176 -11.75 1.05 1.53
CA PHE A 176 -10.64 1.36 2.42
C PHE A 176 -9.70 2.38 1.77
N TRP A 177 -8.85 2.99 2.60
CA TRP A 177 -8.00 4.10 2.22
C TRP A 177 -6.52 3.73 2.31
N LEU A 178 -5.75 4.07 1.28
CA LEU A 178 -4.31 3.85 1.15
C LEU A 178 -3.57 5.20 1.00
N GLY A 179 -2.23 5.13 0.94
CA GLY A 179 -1.44 6.25 0.41
C GLY A 179 -1.87 6.58 -1.03
N GLY A 180 -1.89 7.86 -1.39
CA GLY A 180 -2.31 8.33 -2.71
C GLY A 180 -1.14 8.68 -3.61
N GLY A 181 0.07 8.17 -3.37
CA GLY A 181 1.27 8.50 -4.15
C GLY A 181 1.96 9.82 -3.77
N HIS A 182 1.36 10.60 -2.86
CA HIS A 182 1.99 11.72 -2.15
C HIS A 182 1.65 11.64 -0.65
N ILE A 183 2.47 12.24 0.22
CA ILE A 183 2.23 12.22 1.67
C ILE A 183 0.89 12.90 2.03
N ASP A 184 0.58 14.00 1.36
CA ASP A 184 -0.68 14.75 1.57
C ASP A 184 -1.82 14.29 0.66
N LEU A 185 -1.75 13.07 0.11
CA LEU A 185 -2.77 12.54 -0.78
C LEU A 185 -3.18 11.14 -0.35
N LYS A 186 -4.48 10.89 -0.28
CA LYS A 186 -5.08 9.62 0.09
C LYS A 186 -5.89 9.04 -1.05
N LEU A 187 -5.87 7.72 -1.17
CA LEU A 187 -6.61 7.00 -2.21
C LEU A 187 -7.62 6.06 -1.54
N ARG A 188 -8.91 6.29 -1.80
CA ARG A 188 -10.00 5.36 -1.47
C ARG A 188 -10.18 4.37 -2.61
N VAL A 189 -10.37 3.10 -2.27
CA VAL A 189 -10.66 2.03 -3.23
C VAL A 189 -11.80 1.15 -2.72
N CYS A 190 -12.69 0.73 -3.62
CA CYS A 190 -13.70 -0.28 -3.35
C CYS A 190 -13.05 -1.68 -3.23
N LYS A 191 -13.46 -2.47 -2.23
CA LYS A 191 -12.93 -3.83 -1.94
C LYS A 191 -13.13 -4.76 -3.14
N ASP A 192 -14.36 -4.89 -3.61
CA ASP A 192 -14.70 -5.82 -4.70
C ASP A 192 -13.97 -5.47 -6.00
N GLU A 193 -13.87 -4.19 -6.31
CA GLU A 193 -13.13 -3.75 -7.50
C GLU A 193 -11.64 -3.97 -7.33
N PHE A 194 -11.08 -3.70 -6.15
CA PHE A 194 -9.68 -3.97 -5.84
C PHE A 194 -9.36 -5.47 -5.99
N LEU A 195 -10.22 -6.35 -5.47
CA LEU A 195 -10.08 -7.80 -5.61
C LEU A 195 -10.14 -8.23 -7.08
N SER A 196 -11.12 -7.70 -7.83
CA SER A 196 -11.31 -8.04 -9.24
C SER A 196 -10.18 -7.54 -10.14
N VAL A 197 -9.63 -6.36 -9.87
CA VAL A 197 -8.63 -5.71 -10.73
C VAL A 197 -7.23 -6.23 -10.44
N PHE A 198 -6.89 -6.43 -9.17
CA PHE A 198 -5.51 -6.76 -8.78
C PHE A 198 -5.28 -8.23 -8.44
N ASP A 199 -6.35 -9.04 -8.30
CA ASP A 199 -6.29 -10.44 -7.86
C ASP A 199 -5.29 -10.62 -6.68
N PRO A 200 -5.44 -9.87 -5.58
CA PRO A 200 -4.52 -9.98 -4.46
C PRO A 200 -4.71 -11.32 -3.74
N ILE A 201 -3.69 -11.73 -3.00
CA ILE A 201 -3.81 -12.85 -2.07
C ILE A 201 -4.42 -12.34 -0.77
N VAL A 202 -5.65 -12.75 -0.49
CA VAL A 202 -6.30 -12.53 0.81
C VAL A 202 -5.75 -13.55 1.81
N ALA A 203 -5.24 -13.09 2.95
CA ALA A 203 -4.62 -13.95 3.95
C ALA A 203 -4.70 -13.39 5.38
N ASP A 204 -4.77 -14.28 6.35
CA ASP A 204 -4.53 -13.98 7.77
C ASP A 204 -3.06 -13.59 7.97
N ILE A 205 -2.77 -12.30 7.99
CA ILE A 205 -1.41 -11.75 8.12
C ILE A 205 -1.30 -10.70 9.22
N THR A 206 -2.32 -10.54 10.06
CA THR A 206 -2.35 -9.53 11.12
C THR A 206 -2.61 -10.14 12.50
N ILE A 207 -2.30 -9.38 13.56
CA ILE A 207 -2.66 -9.63 14.96
C ILE A 207 -3.21 -8.36 15.59
#